data_AF-A0AAE3MIU6-F1
#
_entry.id   AF-A0AAE3MIU6-F1
#
_cell.length_a   1.000
_cell.length_b   1.000
_cell.length_c   1.000
_cell.angle_alpha   90.00
_cell.angle_beta   90.00
_cell.angle_gamma   90.00
#
_symmetry.space_group_name_H-M   'P 1'
#
loop_
_entity.id
_entity.type
_entity.pdbx_description
1 polymer ?
#
loop_
_entity_poly.entity_id
_entity_poly.type
_entity_poly.pdbx_seq_one_letter_code
_entity_poly.pdbx_strand_id
1 'polypeptide(L)'
;MIKPTILIITMLFTFLACGEDQSKESALTENEPVTQTDGVPKIKVLNFGTFHFGYTTDATKMEFDEHDDSNLKAAHEVAAKLAEFKPTVLIVEHIPERNERLQADYEAYLQNPDTVYANTGEVRMLAYELGRLAGTKRIYGIDHKMGYNYMIGQTIEENHIDSVTHDAFYEDPSAYFPSVGVNMDSLNLFDKLKLMNEDRFLDFLITVNSDALTYVGSEEGFEGADEAAKYYQRNLRMFSNLNRIKFNKDDRVFILMGGSHTAFFRDFISRSPTYEMVNTFDYLK
;
A
#
# COMPACT_ATOMS: atom_id res chain seq x y z
N MET A 1 -47.24 30.46 32.60
CA MET A 1 -46.14 29.74 31.91
C MET A 1 -46.45 29.71 30.43
N ILE A 2 -45.60 30.36 29.65
CA ILE A 2 -45.67 30.52 28.20
C ILE A 2 -45.37 29.16 27.55
N LYS A 3 -46.25 28.66 26.68
CA LYS A 3 -45.96 27.58 25.72
C LYS A 3 -45.89 28.21 24.33
N PRO A 4 -44.85 27.92 23.52
CA PRO A 4 -44.81 28.43 22.15
C PRO A 4 -45.64 27.54 21.21
N THR A 5 -46.10 28.24 20.19
CA THR A 5 -46.99 27.95 19.07
C THR A 5 -46.51 26.81 18.16
N ILE A 6 -47.45 25.98 17.66
CA ILE A 6 -47.30 25.28 16.37
C ILE A 6 -48.47 25.72 15.50
N LEU A 7 -48.19 26.59 14.53
CA LEU A 7 -49.11 27.02 13.49
C LEU A 7 -48.90 26.10 12.29
N ILE A 8 -49.80 25.15 12.08
CA ILE A 8 -49.82 24.32 10.86
C ILE A 8 -50.47 25.16 9.76
N ILE A 9 -49.65 25.69 8.85
CA ILE A 9 -50.13 26.32 7.62
C ILE A 9 -50.34 25.20 6.60
N THR A 10 -51.60 24.83 6.38
CA THR A 10 -52.01 23.99 5.26
C THR A 10 -52.16 24.91 4.04
N MET A 11 -51.16 24.92 3.15
CA MET A 11 -51.28 25.66 1.88
C MET A 11 -51.73 24.69 0.77
N LEU A 12 -52.99 24.85 0.41
CA LEU A 12 -53.70 24.15 -0.65
C LEU A 12 -53.17 24.66 -2.01
N PHE A 13 -52.41 23.83 -2.74
CA PHE A 13 -51.99 24.18 -4.10
C PHE A 13 -53.06 23.73 -5.10
N THR A 14 -53.74 24.71 -5.69
CA THR A 14 -54.64 24.56 -6.83
C THR A 14 -53.83 24.25 -8.09
N PHE A 15 -54.09 23.09 -8.70
CA PHE A 15 -53.61 22.73 -10.03
C PHE A 15 -54.35 23.54 -11.10
N LEU A 16 -53.63 24.44 -11.78
CA LEU A 16 -54.02 24.96 -13.09
C LEU A 16 -53.26 24.17 -14.15
N ALA A 17 -53.98 23.31 -14.85
CA ALA A 17 -53.54 22.64 -16.06
C ALA A 17 -53.90 23.51 -17.28
N CYS A 18 -52.93 23.75 -18.16
CA CYS A 18 -53.00 23.59 -19.63
C CYS A 18 -52.02 24.52 -20.34
N GLY A 19 -51.23 23.93 -21.25
CA GLY A 19 -50.40 24.64 -22.24
C GLY A 19 -49.14 23.83 -22.56
N GLU A 20 -49.25 22.94 -23.55
CA GLU A 20 -48.21 22.02 -24.05
C GLU A 20 -46.86 22.69 -24.34
N ASP A 21 -45.76 22.06 -23.92
CA ASP A 21 -44.67 21.75 -24.86
C ASP A 21 -43.78 20.59 -24.37
N GLN A 22 -43.55 19.67 -25.31
CA GLN A 22 -42.64 18.51 -25.36
C GLN A 22 -42.06 17.91 -24.07
N SER A 23 -42.48 16.68 -23.80
CA SER A 23 -41.78 15.69 -22.97
C SER A 23 -40.32 15.51 -23.41
N LYS A 24 -39.37 16.11 -22.68
CA LYS A 24 -38.02 15.55 -22.57
C LYS A 24 -37.99 14.61 -21.37
N GLU A 25 -38.39 13.39 -21.65
CA GLU A 25 -38.06 12.22 -20.86
C GLU A 25 -36.54 12.16 -20.75
N SER A 26 -35.99 12.49 -19.57
CA SER A 26 -34.59 12.26 -19.26
C SER A 26 -34.39 10.75 -19.14
N ALA A 27 -34.20 10.09 -20.28
CA ALA A 27 -33.72 8.72 -20.33
C ALA A 27 -32.32 8.69 -19.70
N LEU A 28 -32.24 8.21 -18.46
CA LEU A 28 -31.02 7.63 -17.92
C LEU A 28 -30.80 6.34 -18.71
N THR A 29 -30.06 6.45 -19.82
CA THR A 29 -29.57 5.28 -20.55
C THR A 29 -28.57 4.55 -19.66
N GLU A 30 -28.92 3.31 -19.32
CA GLU A 30 -28.03 2.31 -18.75
C GLU A 30 -26.86 2.02 -19.71
N ASN A 31 -25.69 1.75 -19.11
CA ASN A 31 -24.55 1.04 -19.67
C ASN A 31 -23.67 1.76 -20.72
N GLU A 32 -23.19 2.96 -20.39
CA GLU A 32 -21.83 3.35 -20.80
C GLU A 32 -20.88 2.93 -19.66
N PRO A 33 -19.79 2.18 -19.92
CA PRO A 33 -18.76 2.02 -18.92
C PRO A 33 -18.30 3.42 -18.53
N VAL A 34 -18.17 3.70 -17.24
CA VAL A 34 -17.55 4.94 -16.76
C VAL A 34 -16.11 4.93 -17.29
N THR A 35 -15.94 5.48 -18.49
CA THR A 35 -14.65 5.71 -19.09
C THR A 35 -13.86 6.59 -18.15
N GLN A 36 -12.60 6.21 -18.00
CA GLN A 36 -11.57 6.87 -17.22
C GLN A 36 -11.75 8.38 -17.21
N THR A 37 -11.49 8.99 -16.06
CA THR A 37 -11.43 10.44 -15.89
C THR A 37 -10.27 11.01 -16.71
N ASP A 38 -10.42 11.06 -18.03
CA ASP A 38 -9.50 11.67 -18.97
C ASP A 38 -9.61 13.18 -18.82
N GLY A 39 -8.75 13.76 -17.98
CA GLY A 39 -8.70 15.22 -17.85
C GLY A 39 -7.80 15.79 -16.76
N VAL A 40 -7.46 15.01 -15.73
CA VAL A 40 -6.55 15.48 -14.67
C VAL A 40 -5.24 14.71 -14.76
N PRO A 41 -4.11 15.36 -15.11
CA PRO A 41 -2.79 14.72 -15.09
C PRO A 41 -2.50 14.16 -13.69
N LYS A 42 -2.16 12.88 -13.64
CA LYS A 42 -1.81 12.18 -12.40
C LYS A 42 -0.31 11.92 -12.32
N ILE A 43 0.22 11.91 -11.10
CA ILE A 43 1.61 11.58 -10.81
C ILE A 43 1.77 10.08 -10.93
N LYS A 44 2.76 9.63 -11.71
CA LYS A 44 3.03 8.20 -11.92
C LYS A 44 3.72 7.63 -10.70
N VAL A 45 3.19 6.51 -10.19
CA VAL A 45 3.71 5.83 -9.01
C VAL A 45 4.09 4.39 -9.37
N LEU A 46 5.35 4.03 -9.16
CA LEU A 46 5.82 2.65 -9.17
C LEU A 46 5.88 2.17 -7.71
N ASN A 47 4.92 1.33 -7.33
CA ASN A 47 4.75 0.83 -5.96
C ASN A 47 5.41 -0.56 -5.85
N PHE A 48 6.47 -0.68 -5.06
CA PHE A 48 7.32 -1.87 -5.03
C PHE A 48 7.49 -2.41 -3.61
N GLY A 49 7.12 -3.68 -3.43
CA GLY A 49 7.16 -4.39 -2.17
C GLY A 49 8.41 -5.24 -1.99
N THR A 50 8.86 -5.38 -0.74
CA THR A 50 9.95 -6.27 -0.32
C THR A 50 9.49 -7.21 0.81
N PHE A 51 10.33 -8.17 1.16
CA PHE A 51 10.14 -9.08 2.30
C PHE A 51 10.97 -8.65 3.52
N HIS A 52 11.34 -7.36 3.62
CA HIS A 52 12.21 -6.81 4.67
C HIS A 52 13.50 -7.60 4.88
N PHE A 53 14.41 -7.52 3.92
CA PHE A 53 15.73 -8.15 4.08
C PHE A 53 16.78 -7.24 4.73
N GLY A 54 16.38 -6.05 5.18
CA GLY A 54 17.16 -5.17 6.06
C GLY A 54 16.57 -5.06 7.47
N TYR A 55 16.91 -4.01 8.22
CA TYR A 55 16.23 -3.68 9.47
C TYR A 55 14.77 -3.25 9.23
N THR A 56 13.83 -3.84 9.96
CA THR A 56 12.42 -3.42 10.01
C THR A 56 11.91 -3.49 11.45
N THR A 57 10.82 -2.78 11.74
CA THR A 57 10.05 -2.97 12.99
C THR A 57 8.82 -3.85 12.79
N ASP A 58 8.61 -4.34 11.57
CA ASP A 58 7.51 -5.25 11.26
C ASP A 58 7.77 -6.63 11.88
N ALA A 59 6.69 -7.39 12.10
CA ALA A 59 6.77 -8.64 12.86
C ALA A 59 7.53 -9.77 12.14
N THR A 60 7.70 -9.67 10.83
CA THR A 60 8.38 -10.68 10.03
C THR A 60 9.58 -10.09 9.32
N LYS A 61 10.73 -10.76 9.48
CA LYS A 61 11.96 -10.55 8.74
C LYS A 61 12.35 -11.91 8.18
N MET A 62 12.67 -11.99 6.89
CA MET A 62 13.30 -13.22 6.37
C MET A 62 14.81 -13.16 6.57
N GLU A 63 15.40 -14.31 6.87
CA GLU A 63 16.85 -14.45 6.94
C GLU A 63 17.46 -14.15 5.56
N PHE A 64 18.32 -13.14 5.52
CA PHE A 64 19.00 -12.69 4.32
C PHE A 64 20.32 -12.05 4.72
N ASP A 65 21.41 -12.55 4.15
CA ASP A 65 22.73 -11.97 4.37
C ASP A 65 22.93 -10.77 3.45
N GLU A 66 22.70 -9.58 4.00
CA GLU A 66 22.92 -8.29 3.32
C GLU A 66 24.40 -7.92 3.14
N HIS A 67 25.31 -8.71 3.70
CA HIS A 67 26.76 -8.59 3.54
C HIS A 67 27.33 -9.57 2.50
N ASP A 68 26.51 -10.46 1.96
CA ASP A 68 26.90 -11.34 0.86
C ASP A 68 26.96 -10.54 -0.47
N ASP A 69 28.14 -10.53 -1.11
CA ASP A 69 28.38 -9.80 -2.35
C ASP A 69 27.44 -10.22 -3.50
N SER A 70 27.01 -11.49 -3.52
CA SER A 70 26.08 -12.00 -4.53
C SER A 70 24.67 -11.47 -4.33
N ASN A 71 24.24 -11.34 -3.07
CA ASN A 71 22.98 -10.71 -2.70
C ASN A 71 22.96 -9.21 -3.02
N LEU A 72 24.06 -8.50 -2.75
CA LEU A 72 24.21 -7.10 -3.12
C LEU A 72 24.13 -6.90 -4.63
N LYS A 73 24.86 -7.73 -5.39
CA LYS A 73 24.83 -7.69 -6.85
C LYS A 73 23.42 -7.97 -7.39
N ALA A 74 22.74 -8.99 -6.88
CA ALA A 74 21.37 -9.30 -7.30
C ALA A 74 20.39 -8.17 -6.99
N ALA A 75 20.53 -7.50 -5.84
CA ALA A 75 19.70 -6.34 -5.50
C ALA A 75 19.98 -5.17 -6.45
N HIS A 76 21.25 -4.89 -6.76
CA HIS A 76 21.62 -3.84 -7.71
C HIS A 76 21.12 -4.15 -9.14
N GLU A 77 21.08 -5.42 -9.55
CA GLU A 77 20.48 -5.83 -10.83
C GLU A 77 18.97 -5.53 -10.86
N VAL A 78 18.25 -5.79 -9.76
CA VAL A 78 16.84 -5.40 -9.62
C VAL A 78 16.69 -3.87 -9.64
N ALA A 79 17.54 -3.15 -8.89
CA ALA A 79 17.54 -1.69 -8.83
C ALA A 79 17.75 -1.07 -10.23
N ALA A 80 18.64 -1.65 -11.05
CA ALA A 80 18.89 -1.19 -12.41
C ALA A 80 17.67 -1.36 -13.32
N LYS A 81 16.96 -2.49 -13.21
CA LYS A 81 15.71 -2.72 -13.95
C LYS A 81 14.63 -1.72 -13.55
N LEU A 82 14.45 -1.51 -12.25
CA LEU A 82 13.49 -0.54 -11.72
C LEU A 82 13.88 0.92 -12.04
N ALA A 83 15.17 1.23 -12.20
CA ALA A 83 15.65 2.56 -12.59
C ALA A 83 15.22 2.95 -14.02
N GLU A 84 14.86 2.00 -14.89
CA GLU A 84 14.26 2.29 -16.20
C GLU A 84 12.94 3.07 -16.09
N PHE A 85 12.27 3.01 -14.93
CA PHE A 85 11.12 3.85 -14.61
C PHE A 85 11.49 5.34 -14.53
N LYS A 86 12.78 5.70 -14.40
CA LYS A 86 13.27 7.08 -14.28
C LYS A 86 12.56 7.88 -13.17
N PRO A 87 12.55 7.40 -11.92
CA PRO A 87 11.93 8.13 -10.83
C PRO A 87 12.62 9.47 -10.57
N THR A 88 11.84 10.48 -10.21
CA THR A 88 12.31 11.80 -9.78
C THR A 88 12.21 11.98 -8.27
N VAL A 89 11.46 11.11 -7.59
CA VAL A 89 11.34 11.06 -6.14
C VAL A 89 11.31 9.61 -5.65
N LEU A 90 12.09 9.32 -4.61
CA LEU A 90 12.07 8.05 -3.89
C LEU A 90 11.27 8.19 -2.60
N ILE A 91 10.48 7.17 -2.28
CA ILE A 91 9.71 7.06 -1.04
C ILE A 91 10.08 5.75 -0.36
N VAL A 92 10.36 5.80 0.94
CA VAL A 92 10.79 4.63 1.72
C VAL A 92 10.06 4.53 3.05
N GLU A 93 10.10 3.35 3.66
CA GLU A 93 9.49 3.08 4.96
C GLU A 93 10.33 3.59 6.15
N HIS A 94 10.64 4.88 6.15
CA HIS A 94 11.22 5.60 7.29
C HIS A 94 10.22 6.62 7.83
N ILE A 95 10.25 6.88 9.14
CA ILE A 95 9.37 7.91 9.71
C ILE A 95 9.77 9.31 9.20
N PRO A 96 8.82 10.21 8.89
CA PRO A 96 9.11 11.54 8.35
C PRO A 96 10.09 12.38 9.18
N GLU A 97 10.13 12.18 10.50
CA GLU A 97 11.04 12.87 11.43
C GLU A 97 12.51 12.58 11.12
N ARG A 98 12.82 11.49 10.40
CA ARG A 98 14.16 11.12 9.97
C ARG A 98 14.53 11.61 8.57
N ASN A 99 13.66 12.36 7.89
CA ASN A 99 13.87 12.73 6.48
C ASN A 99 15.15 13.55 6.23
N GLU A 100 15.53 14.45 7.14
CA GLU A 100 16.79 15.20 7.02
C GLU A 100 17.99 14.25 7.05
N ARG A 101 17.99 13.30 7.99
CA ARG A 101 19.04 12.29 8.11
C ARG A 101 19.06 11.35 6.90
N LEU A 102 17.89 10.88 6.48
CA LEU A 102 17.71 10.03 5.31
C LEU A 102 18.26 10.68 4.04
N GLN A 103 17.94 11.96 3.82
CA GLN A 103 18.46 12.72 2.68
C GLN A 103 19.99 12.86 2.75
N ALA A 104 20.56 13.16 3.93
CA ALA A 104 22.00 13.24 4.10
C ALA A 104 22.71 11.90 3.86
N ASP A 105 22.14 10.80 4.35
CA ASP A 105 22.67 9.45 4.14
C ASP A 105 22.60 9.05 2.65
N TYR A 106 21.52 9.42 1.95
CA TYR A 106 21.39 9.21 0.52
C TYR A 106 22.39 10.05 -0.29
N GLU A 107 22.59 11.32 0.03
CA GLU A 107 23.60 12.17 -0.62
C GLU A 107 25.03 11.64 -0.42
N ALA A 108 25.35 11.13 0.77
CA ALA A 108 26.62 10.49 1.04
C ALA A 108 26.81 9.23 0.17
N TYR A 109 25.75 8.42 0.00
CA TYR A 109 25.76 7.27 -0.89
C TYR A 109 25.99 7.68 -2.36
N LEU A 110 25.33 8.73 -2.84
CA LEU A 110 25.51 9.23 -4.21
C LEU A 110 26.96 9.65 -4.50
N GLN A 111 27.66 10.19 -3.49
CA GLN A 111 29.06 10.61 -3.63
C GLN A 111 30.04 9.43 -3.57
N ASN A 112 29.78 8.46 -2.69
CA ASN A 112 30.67 7.32 -2.49
C ASN A 112 29.88 6.03 -2.25
N PRO A 113 29.34 5.40 -3.31
CA PRO A 113 28.52 4.20 -3.19
C PRO A 113 29.30 3.01 -2.59
N ASP A 114 30.63 2.98 -2.77
CA ASP A 114 31.50 1.87 -2.39
C ASP A 114 32.05 1.93 -0.95
N THR A 115 31.92 3.07 -0.23
CA THR A 115 32.68 3.30 1.02
C THR A 115 31.85 3.37 2.29
N VAL A 116 30.51 3.31 2.21
CA VAL A 116 29.63 3.48 3.37
C VAL A 116 29.11 2.12 3.84
N TYR A 117 29.94 1.38 4.58
CA TYR A 117 29.66 0.03 5.09
C TYR A 117 28.84 -0.01 6.40
N ALA A 118 28.34 1.11 6.90
CA ALA A 118 27.82 1.19 8.27
C ALA A 118 26.31 0.92 8.41
N ASN A 119 25.53 0.91 7.31
CA ASN A 119 24.10 0.59 7.32
C ASN A 119 23.73 -0.15 6.03
N THR A 120 23.77 -1.48 6.09
CA THR A 120 23.22 -2.40 5.09
C THR A 120 21.71 -2.55 5.31
N GLY A 121 20.99 -2.81 4.22
CA GLY A 121 19.53 -2.93 4.23
C GLY A 121 18.89 -2.57 2.90
N GLU A 122 17.66 -3.04 2.69
CA GLU A 122 16.93 -2.94 1.42
C GLU A 122 16.81 -1.52 0.87
N VAL A 123 16.68 -0.50 1.74
CA VAL A 123 16.62 0.91 1.33
C VAL A 123 17.90 1.32 0.60
N ARG A 124 19.06 0.89 1.08
CA ARG A 124 20.34 1.17 0.42
C ARG A 124 20.50 0.31 -0.83
N MET A 125 20.28 -0.99 -0.70
CA MET A 125 20.52 -1.97 -1.77
C MET A 125 19.60 -1.77 -2.98
N LEU A 126 18.39 -1.26 -2.77
CA LEU A 126 17.42 -1.00 -3.84
C LEU A 126 17.20 0.49 -4.06
N ALA A 127 16.57 1.20 -3.11
CA ALA A 127 16.14 2.58 -3.35
C ALA A 127 17.32 3.53 -3.64
N TYR A 128 18.41 3.47 -2.87
CA TYR A 128 19.54 4.36 -3.09
C TYR A 128 20.25 4.06 -4.42
N GLU A 129 20.51 2.79 -4.71
CA GLU A 129 21.16 2.40 -5.97
C GLU A 129 20.30 2.77 -7.18
N LEU A 130 19.00 2.46 -7.13
CA LEU A 130 18.04 2.84 -8.15
C LEU A 130 18.04 4.35 -8.38
N GLY A 131 18.04 5.12 -7.29
CA GLY A 131 18.08 6.57 -7.36
C GLY A 131 19.38 7.11 -7.97
N ARG A 132 20.51 6.50 -7.62
CA ARG A 132 21.82 6.82 -8.22
C ARG A 132 21.81 6.58 -9.72
N LEU A 133 21.31 5.43 -10.16
CA LEU A 133 21.21 5.05 -11.57
C LEU A 133 20.24 5.95 -12.36
N ALA A 134 19.13 6.36 -11.74
CA ALA A 134 18.13 7.23 -12.34
C ALA A 134 18.47 8.74 -12.25
N GLY A 135 19.48 9.13 -11.47
CA GLY A 135 19.80 10.53 -11.18
C GLY A 135 18.78 11.22 -10.26
N THR A 136 18.03 10.45 -9.48
CA THR A 136 17.03 10.92 -8.54
C THR A 136 17.69 11.65 -7.36
N LYS A 137 17.20 12.83 -6.99
CA LYS A 137 17.82 13.64 -5.92
C LYS A 137 17.02 13.70 -4.62
N ARG A 138 15.74 13.35 -4.68
CA ARG A 138 14.79 13.55 -3.58
C ARG A 138 14.41 12.19 -3.00
N ILE A 139 14.55 12.05 -1.69
CA ILE A 139 14.09 10.88 -0.95
C ILE A 139 13.30 11.29 0.29
N TYR A 140 12.20 10.59 0.58
CA TYR A 140 11.38 10.85 1.75
C TYR A 140 10.91 9.54 2.41
N GLY A 141 10.93 9.54 3.73
CA GLY A 141 10.23 8.60 4.57
C GLY A 141 8.77 9.00 4.78
N ILE A 142 7.87 8.01 4.72
CA ILE A 142 6.42 8.20 4.96
C ILE A 142 5.84 7.30 6.04
N ASP A 143 6.67 6.49 6.71
CA ASP A 143 6.20 5.49 7.66
C ASP A 143 5.48 6.10 8.87
N HIS A 144 4.66 5.29 9.52
CA HIS A 144 3.99 5.63 10.76
C HIS A 144 4.00 4.41 11.68
N LYS A 145 4.57 4.54 12.88
CA LYS A 145 4.66 3.44 13.84
C LYS A 145 3.40 3.38 14.71
N MET A 146 2.79 2.20 14.76
CA MET A 146 1.63 1.88 15.61
C MET A 146 1.76 0.45 16.11
N GLY A 147 1.22 0.17 17.29
CA GLY A 147 1.12 -1.19 17.80
C GLY A 147 0.10 -2.00 17.01
N TYR A 148 0.43 -3.27 16.80
CA TYR A 148 -0.45 -4.24 16.16
C TYR A 148 -0.25 -5.60 16.82
N ASN A 149 -1.33 -6.25 17.22
CA ASN A 149 -1.32 -7.59 17.81
C ASN A 149 -1.40 -8.65 16.70
N TYR A 150 -0.23 -9.04 16.18
CA TYR A 150 -0.10 -10.10 15.19
C TYR A 150 -0.61 -11.47 15.68
N MET A 151 -0.82 -11.62 16.99
CA MET A 151 -1.27 -12.85 17.62
C MET A 151 -2.76 -12.82 17.98
N ILE A 152 -3.52 -11.79 17.58
CA ILE A 152 -4.90 -11.60 18.04
C ILE A 152 -5.76 -12.86 17.83
N GLY A 153 -5.64 -13.50 16.65
CA GLY A 153 -6.32 -14.76 16.31
C GLY A 153 -6.00 -15.94 17.23
N GLN A 154 -4.80 -15.96 17.81
CA GLN A 154 -4.33 -17.03 18.71
C GLN A 154 -4.52 -16.70 20.19
N THR A 155 -4.79 -15.44 20.53
CA THR A 155 -4.95 -14.98 21.91
C THR A 155 -6.39 -15.00 22.42
N ILE A 156 -7.38 -15.20 21.54
CA ILE A 156 -8.78 -15.37 21.96
C ILE A 156 -8.98 -16.83 22.43
N GLU A 157 -9.38 -17.00 23.69
CA GLU A 157 -9.56 -18.32 24.31
C GLU A 157 -10.67 -19.14 23.64
N GLU A 158 -11.80 -18.51 23.34
CA GLU A 158 -12.91 -19.11 22.59
C GLU A 158 -13.32 -18.16 21.47
N ASN A 159 -13.02 -18.52 20.22
CA ASN A 159 -13.47 -17.77 19.05
C ASN A 159 -14.93 -18.15 18.72
N HIS A 160 -15.84 -17.21 18.86
CA HIS A 160 -17.29 -17.38 18.67
C HIS A 160 -17.79 -16.90 17.30
N ILE A 161 -16.92 -16.36 16.44
CA ILE A 161 -17.31 -15.93 15.08
C ILE A 161 -17.20 -17.09 14.09
N ASP A 162 -16.00 -17.45 13.65
CA ASP A 162 -15.79 -18.56 12.71
C ASP A 162 -14.36 -19.13 12.84
N SER A 163 -14.15 -19.94 13.87
CA SER A 163 -12.87 -20.62 14.08
C SER A 163 -12.54 -21.59 12.95
N VAL A 164 -13.53 -22.21 12.30
CA VAL A 164 -13.30 -23.19 11.23
C VAL A 164 -12.64 -22.51 10.02
N THR A 165 -13.20 -21.39 9.56
CA THR A 165 -12.63 -20.65 8.42
C THR A 165 -11.29 -20.02 8.78
N HIS A 166 -11.16 -19.43 9.97
CA HIS A 166 -9.89 -18.89 10.46
C HIS A 166 -8.80 -19.97 10.48
N ASP A 167 -9.05 -21.09 11.15
CA ASP A 167 -8.05 -22.13 11.37
C ASP A 167 -7.66 -22.80 10.05
N ALA A 168 -8.64 -23.07 9.16
CA ALA A 168 -8.35 -23.62 7.83
C ALA A 168 -7.46 -22.69 6.99
N PHE A 169 -7.68 -21.36 7.07
CA PHE A 169 -6.84 -20.39 6.36
C PHE A 169 -5.41 -20.33 6.90
N TYR A 170 -5.22 -20.35 8.23
CA TYR A 170 -3.89 -20.28 8.83
C TYR A 170 -3.16 -21.64 8.84
N GLU A 171 -3.87 -22.76 8.75
CA GLU A 171 -3.27 -24.10 8.59
C GLU A 171 -2.69 -24.31 7.18
N ASP A 172 -3.44 -23.93 6.13
CA ASP A 172 -2.97 -24.01 4.74
C ASP A 172 -3.38 -22.78 3.92
N PRO A 173 -2.66 -21.64 4.06
CA PRO A 173 -2.95 -20.45 3.26
C PRO A 173 -2.74 -20.69 1.76
N SER A 174 -1.95 -21.71 1.38
CA SER A 174 -1.67 -22.04 -0.01
C SER A 174 -2.88 -22.62 -0.76
N ALA A 175 -3.82 -23.24 -0.03
CA ALA A 175 -5.09 -23.70 -0.59
C ALA A 175 -5.93 -22.55 -1.18
N TYR A 176 -5.81 -21.35 -0.61
CA TYR A 176 -6.51 -20.14 -1.04
C TYR A 176 -5.63 -19.27 -1.95
N PHE A 177 -4.34 -19.18 -1.62
CA PHE A 177 -3.34 -18.39 -2.31
C PHE A 177 -2.13 -19.26 -2.70
N PRO A 178 -2.16 -19.94 -3.86
CA PRO A 178 -1.11 -20.88 -4.26
C PRO A 178 0.30 -20.29 -4.28
N SER A 179 0.44 -18.99 -4.52
CA SER A 179 1.71 -18.26 -4.48
C SER A 179 2.41 -18.31 -3.11
N VAL A 180 1.65 -18.51 -2.02
CA VAL A 180 2.18 -18.67 -0.67
C VAL A 180 2.81 -20.06 -0.44
N GLY A 181 2.37 -21.06 -1.20
CA GLY A 181 2.94 -22.41 -1.15
C GLY A 181 4.30 -22.53 -1.84
N VAL A 182 4.79 -21.47 -2.49
CA VAL A 182 6.11 -21.44 -3.12
C VAL A 182 7.19 -21.37 -2.03
N ASN A 183 8.14 -22.32 -2.08
CA ASN A 183 9.28 -22.30 -1.16
C ASN A 183 10.21 -21.11 -1.50
N MET A 184 10.06 -20.01 -0.76
CA MET A 184 10.87 -18.80 -0.92
C MET A 184 12.37 -19.09 -0.84
N ASP A 185 12.82 -20.00 0.03
CA ASP A 185 14.26 -20.30 0.19
C ASP A 185 14.88 -20.94 -1.04
N SER A 186 14.07 -21.53 -1.93
CA SER A 186 14.53 -22.09 -3.20
C SER A 186 14.68 -21.05 -4.31
N LEU A 187 14.18 -19.83 -4.10
CA LEU A 187 14.20 -18.76 -5.10
C LEU A 187 15.43 -17.87 -4.95
N ASN A 188 15.93 -17.36 -6.07
CA ASN A 188 16.89 -16.25 -6.06
C ASN A 188 16.19 -14.94 -5.65
N LEU A 189 16.97 -13.90 -5.33
CA LEU A 189 16.43 -12.61 -4.87
C LEU A 189 15.46 -11.97 -5.86
N PHE A 190 15.75 -12.03 -7.17
CA PHE A 190 14.89 -11.45 -8.20
C PHE A 190 13.51 -12.14 -8.19
N ASP A 191 13.47 -13.46 -8.14
CA ASP A 191 12.23 -14.23 -8.12
C ASP A 191 11.45 -14.04 -6.81
N LYS A 192 12.14 -13.93 -5.66
CA LYS A 192 11.50 -13.57 -4.38
C LYS A 192 10.79 -12.21 -4.46
N LEU A 193 11.49 -11.20 -4.99
CA LEU A 193 10.94 -9.85 -5.14
C LEU A 193 9.82 -9.80 -6.17
N LYS A 194 9.94 -10.57 -7.26
CA LYS A 194 8.90 -10.69 -8.27
C LYS A 194 7.63 -11.30 -7.69
N LEU A 195 7.73 -12.43 -6.98
CA LEU A 195 6.61 -13.07 -6.31
C LEU A 195 5.91 -12.13 -5.33
N MET A 196 6.69 -11.40 -4.52
CA MET A 196 6.18 -10.44 -3.52
C MET A 196 5.34 -9.30 -4.14
N ASN A 197 5.53 -9.01 -5.42
CA ASN A 197 4.81 -7.96 -6.13
C ASN A 197 3.67 -8.50 -7.03
N GLU A 198 3.43 -9.80 -7.05
CA GLU A 198 2.28 -10.38 -7.77
C GLU A 198 0.97 -10.00 -7.10
N ASP A 199 -0.06 -9.67 -7.90
CA ASP A 199 -1.36 -9.25 -7.37
C ASP A 199 -1.94 -10.27 -6.38
N ARG A 200 -1.83 -11.58 -6.68
CA ARG A 200 -2.32 -12.63 -5.78
C ARG A 200 -1.54 -12.70 -4.46
N PHE A 201 -0.24 -12.40 -4.48
CA PHE A 201 0.55 -12.37 -3.25
C PHE A 201 0.20 -11.13 -2.43
N LEU A 202 0.01 -9.97 -3.08
CA LEU A 202 -0.46 -8.76 -2.41
C LEU A 202 -1.88 -8.93 -1.82
N ASP A 203 -2.78 -9.62 -2.53
CA ASP A 203 -4.11 -9.97 -2.00
C ASP A 203 -4.00 -10.82 -0.73
N PHE A 204 -3.14 -11.85 -0.74
CA PHE A 204 -2.84 -12.64 0.45
C PHE A 204 -2.36 -11.76 1.61
N LEU A 205 -1.48 -10.79 1.35
CA LEU A 205 -0.97 -9.91 2.39
C LEU A 205 -2.03 -8.99 2.99
N ILE A 206 -3.04 -8.58 2.22
CA ILE A 206 -4.23 -7.91 2.78
C ILE A 206 -5.01 -8.89 3.63
N THR A 207 -5.34 -10.07 3.09
CA THR A 207 -6.16 -11.07 3.77
C THR A 207 -5.57 -11.49 5.12
N VAL A 208 -4.28 -11.84 5.17
CA VAL A 208 -3.62 -12.32 6.41
C VAL A 208 -3.47 -11.24 7.47
N ASN A 209 -3.36 -9.96 7.06
CA ASN A 209 -3.22 -8.82 7.98
C ASN A 209 -4.54 -8.07 8.23
N SER A 210 -5.66 -8.50 7.65
CA SER A 210 -6.95 -7.84 7.87
C SER A 210 -8.16 -8.76 7.70
N ASP A 211 -8.51 -9.17 6.47
CA ASP A 211 -9.77 -9.86 6.21
C ASP A 211 -9.94 -11.15 7.02
N ALA A 212 -8.88 -11.95 7.16
CA ALA A 212 -8.92 -13.20 7.91
C ALA A 212 -9.17 -12.99 9.42
N LEU A 213 -8.84 -11.80 9.95
CA LEU A 213 -9.11 -11.46 11.34
C LEU A 213 -10.59 -11.15 11.59
N THR A 214 -11.40 -10.93 10.55
CA THR A 214 -12.85 -10.73 10.72
C THR A 214 -13.57 -12.00 11.18
N TYR A 215 -12.91 -13.16 11.09
CA TYR A 215 -13.39 -14.43 11.62
C TYR A 215 -13.05 -14.64 13.10
N VAL A 216 -12.46 -13.65 13.77
CA VAL A 216 -11.94 -13.76 15.14
C VAL A 216 -12.66 -12.78 16.08
N GLY A 217 -13.36 -13.32 17.08
CA GLY A 217 -13.96 -12.51 18.15
C GLY A 217 -14.59 -13.33 19.26
N SER A 218 -14.84 -12.69 20.41
CA SER A 218 -15.71 -13.23 21.46
C SER A 218 -17.19 -13.20 21.03
N GLU A 219 -18.10 -13.79 21.82
CA GLU A 219 -19.53 -13.98 21.47
C GLU A 219 -20.20 -12.70 20.94
N GLU A 220 -19.87 -11.54 21.51
CA GLU A 220 -20.39 -10.22 21.13
C GLU A 220 -19.25 -9.25 20.73
N GLY A 221 -18.07 -9.79 20.47
CA GLY A 221 -16.82 -9.04 20.27
C GLY A 221 -16.45 -8.85 18.81
N PHE A 222 -15.59 -7.85 18.56
CA PHE A 222 -15.04 -7.52 17.25
C PHE A 222 -13.51 -7.46 17.28
N GLU A 223 -12.87 -8.18 18.20
CA GLU A 223 -11.46 -8.01 18.53
C GLU A 223 -10.54 -8.15 17.31
N GLY A 224 -10.78 -9.13 16.44
CA GLY A 224 -10.00 -9.30 15.21
C GLY A 224 -10.26 -8.19 14.19
N ALA A 225 -11.51 -7.75 14.03
CA ALA A 225 -11.86 -6.63 13.15
C ALA A 225 -11.29 -5.29 13.64
N ASP A 226 -11.30 -5.05 14.96
CA ASP A 226 -10.70 -3.88 15.59
C ASP A 226 -9.17 -3.87 15.46
N GLU A 227 -8.54 -5.04 15.53
CA GLU A 227 -7.11 -5.18 15.27
C GLU A 227 -6.79 -4.89 13.80
N ALA A 228 -7.51 -5.52 12.85
CA ALA A 228 -7.40 -5.26 11.42
C ALA A 228 -7.55 -3.76 11.08
N ALA A 229 -8.49 -3.06 11.74
CA ALA A 229 -8.70 -1.63 11.58
C ALA A 229 -7.47 -0.79 11.94
N LYS A 230 -6.65 -1.23 12.91
CA LYS A 230 -5.38 -0.55 13.24
C LYS A 230 -4.38 -0.64 12.09
N TYR A 231 -4.33 -1.77 11.37
CA TYR A 231 -3.44 -1.92 10.21
C TYR A 231 -3.85 -1.00 9.06
N TYR A 232 -5.16 -0.93 8.77
CA TYR A 232 -5.71 0.08 7.85
C TYR A 232 -5.37 1.50 8.31
N GLN A 233 -5.53 1.81 9.60
CA GLN A 233 -5.21 3.13 10.15
C GLN A 233 -3.72 3.49 9.96
N ARG A 234 -2.80 2.55 10.21
CA ARG A 234 -1.36 2.74 9.97
C ARG A 234 -1.11 3.09 8.50
N ASN A 235 -1.64 2.29 7.58
CA ASN A 235 -1.46 2.49 6.13
C ASN A 235 -2.09 3.79 5.64
N LEU A 236 -3.26 4.19 6.15
CA LEU A 236 -3.89 5.47 5.83
C LEU A 236 -3.06 6.66 6.33
N ARG A 237 -2.44 6.56 7.52
CA ARG A 237 -1.52 7.59 8.03
C ARG A 237 -0.26 7.68 7.18
N MET A 238 0.31 6.55 6.74
CA MET A 238 1.44 6.53 5.80
C MET A 238 1.07 7.18 4.46
N PHE A 239 -0.10 6.84 3.92
CA PHE A 239 -0.61 7.46 2.70
C PHE A 239 -0.88 8.96 2.87
N SER A 240 -1.33 9.39 4.06
CA SER A 240 -1.43 10.81 4.39
C SER A 240 -0.07 11.49 4.45
N ASN A 241 0.99 10.82 4.90
CA ASN A 241 2.36 11.35 4.87
C ASN A 241 2.87 11.50 3.43
N LEU A 242 2.59 10.53 2.55
CA LEU A 242 2.85 10.66 1.11
C LEU A 242 2.20 11.92 0.54
N ASN A 243 0.92 12.14 0.86
CA ASN A 243 0.14 13.31 0.40
C ASN A 243 0.61 14.66 0.96
N ARG A 244 1.44 14.68 2.01
CA ARG A 244 2.05 15.91 2.53
C ARG A 244 3.29 16.33 1.75
N ILE A 245 3.87 15.44 0.97
CA ILE A 245 5.03 15.73 0.12
C ILE A 245 4.57 16.57 -1.06
N LYS A 246 5.30 17.66 -1.32
CA LYS A 246 5.03 18.52 -2.48
C LYS A 246 5.61 17.87 -3.73
N PHE A 247 4.74 17.38 -4.60
CA PHE A 247 5.11 16.84 -5.91
C PHE A 247 4.83 17.84 -7.03
N ASN A 248 5.65 17.78 -8.07
CA ASN A 248 5.39 18.42 -9.35
C ASN A 248 4.55 17.48 -10.24
N LYS A 249 3.86 18.04 -11.24
CA LYS A 249 2.98 17.24 -12.14
C LYS A 249 3.74 16.22 -12.99
N ASP A 250 5.02 16.47 -13.23
CA ASP A 250 5.94 15.62 -13.98
C ASP A 250 6.75 14.68 -13.09
N ASP A 251 6.53 14.71 -11.76
CA ASP A 251 7.21 13.78 -10.86
C ASP A 251 6.81 12.32 -11.18
N ARG A 252 7.80 11.44 -11.04
CA ARG A 252 7.67 9.99 -11.16
C ARG A 252 8.12 9.41 -9.82
N VAL A 253 7.20 8.86 -9.07
CA VAL A 253 7.42 8.46 -7.68
C VAL A 253 7.68 6.97 -7.62
N PHE A 254 8.83 6.57 -7.10
CA PHE A 254 9.11 5.19 -6.73
C PHE A 254 8.89 5.01 -5.23
N ILE A 255 8.15 3.98 -4.83
CA ILE A 255 7.88 3.65 -3.43
C ILE A 255 8.47 2.27 -3.11
N LEU A 256 9.26 2.18 -2.06
CA LEU A 256 9.84 0.95 -1.51
C LEU A 256 9.36 0.74 -0.07
N MET A 257 8.57 -0.30 0.17
CA MET A 257 8.04 -0.65 1.50
C MET A 257 7.95 -2.17 1.68
N GLY A 258 7.67 -2.63 2.90
CA GLY A 258 7.24 -3.99 3.13
C GLY A 258 6.06 -4.39 2.24
N GLY A 259 6.00 -5.67 1.85
CA GLY A 259 4.98 -6.19 0.95
C GLY A 259 3.55 -5.93 1.44
N SER A 260 3.32 -6.02 2.75
CA SER A 260 2.01 -5.74 3.35
C SER A 260 1.59 -4.30 3.10
N HIS A 261 2.44 -3.30 3.41
CA HIS A 261 2.17 -1.89 3.13
C HIS A 261 1.96 -1.61 1.64
N THR A 262 2.77 -2.26 0.80
CA THR A 262 2.65 -2.19 -0.66
C THR A 262 1.27 -2.64 -1.12
N ALA A 263 0.73 -3.71 -0.54
CA ALA A 263 -0.60 -4.22 -0.88
C ALA A 263 -1.71 -3.21 -0.56
N PHE A 264 -1.71 -2.58 0.61
CA PHE A 264 -2.68 -1.52 0.93
C PHE A 264 -2.52 -0.29 0.03
N PHE A 265 -1.28 0.08 -0.30
CA PHE A 265 -1.02 1.21 -1.19
C PHE A 265 -1.49 0.96 -2.62
N ARG A 266 -1.44 -0.29 -3.11
CA ARG A 266 -2.02 -0.67 -4.42
C ARG A 266 -3.49 -0.25 -4.50
N ASP A 267 -4.26 -0.53 -3.44
CA ASP A 267 -5.68 -0.21 -3.38
C ASP A 267 -5.96 1.29 -3.19
N PHE A 268 -5.06 2.00 -2.51
CA PHE A 268 -5.18 3.46 -2.31
C PHE A 268 -4.81 4.24 -3.56
N ILE A 269 -3.74 3.83 -4.25
CA ILE A 269 -3.25 4.48 -5.47
C ILE A 269 -4.21 4.22 -6.63
N SER A 270 -4.72 2.99 -6.80
CA SER A 270 -5.65 2.64 -7.90
C SER A 270 -6.93 3.48 -7.91
N ARG A 271 -7.39 3.93 -6.74
CA ARG A 271 -8.57 4.79 -6.58
C ARG A 271 -8.21 6.27 -6.39
N SER A 272 -6.93 6.63 -6.45
CA SER A 272 -6.47 7.99 -6.19
C SER A 272 -6.86 8.95 -7.32
N PRO A 273 -7.38 10.16 -7.01
CA PRO A 273 -7.52 11.21 -8.01
C PRO A 273 -6.17 11.85 -8.40
N THR A 274 -5.12 11.66 -7.59
CA THR A 274 -3.80 12.32 -7.72
C THR A 274 -2.75 11.43 -8.38
N TYR A 275 -2.84 10.12 -8.17
CA TYR A 275 -1.81 9.15 -8.55
C TYR A 275 -2.32 8.16 -9.58
N GLU A 276 -1.42 7.78 -10.48
CA GLU A 276 -1.61 6.69 -11.44
C GLU A 276 -0.62 5.58 -11.08
N MET A 277 -1.14 4.40 -10.77
CA MET A 277 -0.29 3.23 -10.51
C MET A 277 0.28 2.70 -11.82
N VAL A 278 1.60 2.66 -11.91
CA VAL A 278 2.31 2.02 -13.03
C VAL A 278 2.52 0.55 -12.71
N ASN A 279 2.36 -0.30 -13.72
CA ASN A 279 2.55 -1.74 -13.56
C ASN A 279 4.03 -2.06 -13.25
N THR A 280 4.27 -2.62 -12.07
CA THR A 280 5.61 -3.03 -11.62
C THR A 280 6.25 -4.06 -12.54
N PHE A 281 5.47 -4.97 -13.12
CA PHE A 281 5.98 -6.01 -14.01
C PHE A 281 6.48 -5.51 -15.37
N ASP A 282 6.17 -4.25 -15.74
CA ASP A 282 6.76 -3.64 -16.94
C ASP A 282 8.30 -3.47 -16.79
N TYR A 283 8.79 -3.46 -15.54
CA TYR A 283 10.19 -3.28 -15.16
C TYR A 283 10.82 -4.56 -14.58
N LEU A 284 10.05 -5.59 -14.22
CA LEU A 284 10.58 -6.87 -13.71
C LEU A 284 10.68 -7.94 -14.81
N LYS A 285 11.35 -7.60 -15.91
CA LYS A 285 11.57 -8.48 -17.06
C LYS A 285 12.80 -9.37 -16.90
#